data_AF-A0A3Q1GS28-F1
#
_entry.id   AF-A0A3Q1GS28-F1
#
_cell.length_a   1.000
_cell.length_b   1.000
_cell.length_c   1.000
_cell.angle_alpha   90.00
_cell.angle_beta   90.00
_cell.angle_gamma   90.00
#
_symmetry.space_group_name_H-M   'P 1'
#
loop_
_entity.id
_entity.type
_entity.pdbx_description
1 polymer ?
#
loop_
_entity_poly.entity_id
_entity_poly.type
_entity_poly.pdbx_seq_one_letter_code
_entity_poly.pdbx_strand_id
1 'polypeptide(L)' 'MAHPADTERAVGLLRQYQANLTSPEEQALKTNVGKVSAILGSQLFRALLVHIVQVLVNM' A
#
# COMPACT_ATOMS: atom_id res chain seq x y z
N MET A 1 -1.39 17.07 0.32
CA MET A 1 -0.18 16.35 -0.14
C MET A 1 -0.09 15.12 0.73
N ALA A 2 -0.17 13.91 0.15
CA ALA A 2 -0.13 12.68 0.93
C ALA A 2 1.22 12.59 1.65
N HIS A 3 1.19 12.49 2.98
CA HIS A 3 2.42 12.28 3.75
C HIS A 3 2.92 10.85 3.51
N PRO A 4 4.24 10.59 3.54
CA PRO A 4 4.78 9.23 3.47
C PRO A 4 4.18 8.29 4.53
N ALA A 5 3.78 8.84 5.68
CA ALA A 5 3.07 8.12 6.74
C ALA A 5 1.66 7.66 6.32
N ASP A 6 1.02 8.32 5.37
CA ASP A 6 -0.30 7.94 4.85
C ASP A 6 -0.21 6.68 3.98
N THR A 7 0.92 6.47 3.28
CA THR A 7 1.15 5.24 2.51
C THR A 7 1.30 4.03 3.44
N GLU A 8 2.08 4.15 4.52
CA GLU A 8 2.19 3.09 5.53
C GLU A 8 0.84 2.74 6.16
N ARG A 9 0.10 3.79 6.54
CA ARG A 9 -1.22 3.64 7.16
C ARG A 9 -2.22 3.01 6.18
N ALA A 10 -2.17 3.37 4.89
CA ALA A 10 -2.99 2.75 3.85
C ALA A 10 -2.65 1.26 3.61
N VAL A 11 -1.37 0.89 3.63
CA VAL A 11 -0.95 -0.53 3.55
C VAL A 11 -1.48 -1.32 4.75
N GLY A 12 -1.45 -0.74 5.95
CA GLY A 12 -2.04 -1.36 7.14
C GLY A 12 -3.54 -1.61 7.02
N LEU A 13 -4.30 -0.62 6.51
CA LEU A 13 -5.74 -0.73 6.29
C LEU A 13 -6.09 -1.79 5.23
N LEU A 14 -5.33 -1.85 4.13
CA LEU A 14 -5.55 -2.86 3.09
C LEU A 14 -5.28 -4.28 3.59
N ARG A 15 -4.26 -4.48 4.44
CA ARG A 15 -3.99 -5.78 5.08
C ARG A 15 -5.10 -6.19 6.05
N GLN A 16 -5.63 -5.25 6.84
CA GLN A 16 -6.78 -5.52 7.70
C GLN A 16 -8.02 -5.89 6.87
N TYR A 17 -8.28 -5.14 5.80
CA TYR A 17 -9.38 -5.46 4.89
C TYR A 17 -9.21 -6.85 4.27
N GLN A 18 -8.01 -7.19 3.78
CA GLN A 18 -7.70 -8.53 3.27
C GLN A 18 -7.94 -9.65 4.28
N ALA A 19 -7.59 -9.43 5.56
CA ALA A 19 -7.78 -10.40 6.63
C ALA A 19 -9.26 -10.64 6.94
N ASN A 20 -10.10 -9.62 6.77
CA ASN A 20 -11.55 -9.69 6.98
C ASN A 20 -12.30 -10.36 5.82
N LEU A 21 -11.67 -10.55 4.65
CA LEU A 21 -12.25 -11.30 3.54
C LEU A 21 -12.08 -12.80 3.80
N THR A 22 -13.14 -13.43 4.30
CA THR A 22 -13.16 -14.85 4.68
C THR A 22 -14.06 -15.69 3.78
N SER A 23 -14.92 -15.06 2.98
CA SER A 23 -15.90 -15.81 2.17
C SER A 23 -15.24 -16.37 0.89
N PRO A 24 -15.65 -17.56 0.43
CA PRO A 24 -15.10 -18.17 -0.80
C PRO A 24 -15.27 -17.27 -2.04
N GLU A 25 -16.40 -16.58 -2.14
CA GLU A 25 -16.74 -15.64 -3.22
C GLU A 25 -15.81 -14.43 -3.25
N GLU A 26 -15.20 -14.08 -2.11
CA GLU A 26 -14.32 -12.94 -1.93
C GLU A 26 -12.85 -13.31 -2.18
N GLN A 27 -12.52 -14.57 -2.46
CA GLN A 27 -11.13 -15.02 -2.57
C GLN A 27 -10.37 -14.33 -3.72
N ALA A 28 -11.07 -14.00 -4.81
CA ALA A 28 -10.50 -13.21 -5.91
C ALA A 28 -10.18 -11.77 -5.45
N LEU A 29 -11.09 -11.14 -4.73
CA LEU A 29 -10.88 -9.80 -4.15
C LEU A 29 -9.74 -9.82 -3.12
N LYS A 30 -9.71 -10.82 -2.23
CA LYS A 30 -8.64 -11.05 -1.25
C LYS A 30 -7.27 -11.16 -1.91
N THR A 31 -7.19 -11.89 -3.02
CA THR A 31 -5.96 -12.03 -3.81
C THR A 31 -5.53 -10.70 -4.41
N ASN A 32 -6.46 -9.93 -4.97
CA ASN A 32 -6.18 -8.62 -5.56
C ASN A 32 -5.74 -7.60 -4.52
N VAL A 33 -6.41 -7.53 -3.36
CA VAL A 33 -6.03 -6.67 -2.24
C VAL A 33 -4.64 -7.04 -1.70
N GLY A 34 -4.33 -8.34 -1.62
CA GLY A 34 -2.99 -8.81 -1.24
C GLY A 34 -1.88 -8.36 -2.20
N LYS A 35 -2.13 -8.43 -3.52
CA LYS A 35 -1.18 -7.94 -4.54
C LYS A 35 -0.94 -6.44 -4.39
N VAL A 36 -2.00 -5.65 -4.25
CA VAL A 36 -1.90 -4.19 -4.08
C VAL A 36 -1.15 -3.84 -2.79
N SER A 37 -1.44 -4.54 -1.68
CA SER A 37 -0.75 -4.36 -0.40
C SER A 37 0.73 -4.71 -0.47
N ALA A 38 1.10 -5.74 -1.24
CA ALA A 38 2.50 -6.14 -1.44
C ALA A 38 3.27 -5.13 -2.30
N ILE A 39 2.64 -4.60 -3.36
CA ILE A 39 3.25 -3.57 -4.21
C ILE A 39 3.48 -2.29 -3.42
N LEU A 40 2.46 -1.79 -2.71
CA LEU A 40 2.56 -0.57 -1.90
C LEU A 40 3.52 -0.76 -0.71
N GLY A 41 3.61 -1.96 -0.17
CA GLY A 41 4.54 -2.31 0.91
C GLY A 41 5.98 -2.55 0.46
N SER A 42 6.24 -2.63 -0.85
CA SER A 42 7.56 -2.95 -1.40
C SER A 42 8.62 -1.90 -1.06
N GLN A 43 9.84 -2.35 -0.77
CA GLN A 43 10.99 -1.47 -0.55
C GLN A 43 11.26 -0.58 -1.77
N LEU A 44 11.03 -1.09 -2.99
CA LEU A 44 11.18 -0.30 -4.21
C LEU A 44 10.14 0.83 -4.28
N PHE A 45 8.87 0.53 -3.99
CA PHE A 45 7.81 1.52 -4.02
C PHE A 45 8.01 2.60 -2.94
N ARG A 46 8.43 2.20 -1.74
CA ARG A 46 8.82 3.11 -0.66
C ARG A 46 10.00 4.00 -1.06
N ALA A 47 11.04 3.43 -1.66
CA ALA A 47 12.20 4.18 -2.12
C ALA A 47 11.83 5.20 -3.20
N LEU A 48 10.95 4.82 -4.15
CA LEU A 48 10.43 5.73 -5.17
C LEU A 48 9.63 6.89 -4.57
N LEU A 49 8.78 6.63 -3.58
CA LEU A 49 8.03 7.67 -2.88
C LEU A 49 8.94 8.64 -2.12
N VAL A 50 9.91 8.11 -1.37
CA VAL A 50 10.87 8.96 -0.66
C VAL A 50 11.67 9.79 -1.65
N HIS A 51 12.12 9.22 -2.77
CA HIS A 51 12.86 9.94 -3.80
C HIS A 51 12.02 11.05 -4.44
N ILE A 52 10.77 10.77 -4.84
CA ILE A 52 9.91 11.76 -5.49
C ILE A 52 9.57 12.91 -4.52
N VAL A 53 9.26 12.60 -3.25
CA VAL A 53 8.99 13.62 -2.24
C VAL A 53 10.23 14.45 -1.95
N GLN A 54 11.42 13.85 -1.89
CA GLN A 54 12.67 14.61 -1.71
C GLN A 54 12.97 15.53 -2.89
N VAL A 55 12.74 15.08 -4.13
CA VAL A 55 12.95 15.89 -5.34
C VAL A 55 11.98 17.08 -5.37
N LEU A 56 10.72 16.89 -4.94
CA LEU A 56 9.74 17.96 -4.84
C LEU A 56 10.03 18.98 -3.73
N VAL A 57 10.67 18.57 -2.63
CA VAL A 57 11.00 19.46 -1.50
C VAL A 57 12.30 20.24 -1.73
N ASN A 58 13.21 19.72 -2.57
CA ASN A 58 14.49 20.36 -2.90
C ASN A 58 14.42 21.27 -4.15
N MET A 59 13.22 21.56 -4.66
CA MET A 59 12.97 22.46 -5.79
C MET A 59 12.35 23.77 -5.29
#